data_AF-Q08YG0-F1
#
_entry.id   AF-Q08YG0-F1
#
_cell.length_a   1.000
_cell.length_b   1.000
_cell.length_c   1.000
_cell.angle_alpha   90.00
_cell.angle_beta   90.00
_cell.angle_gamma   90.00
#
_symmetry.space_group_name_H-M   'P 1'
#
loop_
_entity.id
_entity.type
_entity.pdbx_description
1 polymer ?
#
loop_
_entity_poly.entity_id
_entity_poly.type
_entity_poly.pdbx_seq_one_letter_code
_entity_poly.pdbx_strand_id
1 'polypeptide(L)' 'MTWGTETRAAGATHITLVRRDLPFELQDSEEADRAEGWIIVASDDGSLITCYRRTDAWRFVRRKSQMRPRRRSRRI' A
#
# COMPACT_ATOMS: atom_id res chain seq x y z
N MET A 1 11.61 -8.41 -11.06
CA MET A 1 11.82 -8.64 -9.62
C MET A 1 11.23 -7.44 -8.91
N THR A 2 10.13 -7.62 -8.21
CA THR A 2 9.42 -6.51 -7.56
C THR A 2 9.41 -6.82 -6.07
N TRP A 3 10.22 -6.12 -5.29
CA TRP A 3 10.37 -6.31 -3.84
C TRP A 3 9.21 -5.71 -3.03
N GLY A 4 8.03 -5.65 -3.64
CA GLY A 4 6.87 -4.94 -3.14
C GLY A 4 5.57 -5.51 -3.68
N THR A 5 4.48 -5.18 -3.00
CA THR A 5 3.12 -5.49 -3.45
C THR A 5 2.60 -4.35 -4.29
N GLU A 6 2.09 -4.70 -5.47
CA GLU A 6 1.31 -3.80 -6.32
C GLU A 6 -0.17 -4.13 -6.15
N THR A 7 -0.99 -3.13 -5.87
CA THR A 7 -2.45 -3.28 -5.77
C THR A 7 -3.12 -2.21 -6.62
N ARG A 8 -3.91 -2.65 -7.61
CA ARG A 8 -4.68 -1.74 -8.45
C ARG A 8 -6.01 -1.40 -7.79
N ALA A 9 -6.28 -0.10 -7.62
CA ALA A 9 -7.53 0.40 -7.06
C ALA A 9 -7.82 1.82 -7.55
N ALA A 10 -9.09 2.11 -7.86
CA ALA A 10 -9.55 3.44 -8.27
C ALA A 10 -8.74 4.08 -9.42
N GLY A 11 -8.34 3.27 -10.42
CA GLY A 11 -7.58 3.75 -11.57
C GLY A 11 -6.10 4.05 -11.31
N ALA A 12 -5.56 3.58 -10.17
CA ALA A 12 -4.16 3.77 -9.82
C ALA A 12 -3.53 2.50 -9.23
N THR A 13 -2.22 2.38 -9.41
CA THR A 13 -1.38 1.31 -8.86
C THR A 13 -0.77 1.76 -7.55
N HIS A 14 -1.08 1.04 -6.48
CA HIS A 14 -0.54 1.28 -5.15
C HIS A 14 0.63 0.33 -4.95
N ILE A 15 1.81 0.88 -4.67
CA ILE A 15 3.06 0.13 -4.52
C ILE A 15 3.50 0.27 -3.07
N THR A 16 3.75 -0.87 -2.42
CA THR A 16 4.25 -0.93 -1.03
C THR A 16 5.41 -1.89 -0.95
N LEU A 17 6.46 -1.54 -0.22
CA LEU A 17 7.58 -2.46 0.04
C LEU A 17 7.11 -3.65 0.88
N VAL A 18 7.62 -4.84 0.56
CA VAL A 18 7.49 -6.03 1.42
C VAL A 18 8.90 -6.41 1.86
N ARG A 19 9.24 -6.10 3.10
CA ARG A 19 10.60 -6.26 3.64
C ARG A 19 11.17 -7.67 3.47
N ARG A 20 10.37 -8.71 3.73
CA ARG A 20 10.79 -10.11 3.55
C ARG A 20 11.14 -10.49 2.10
N ASP A 21 10.69 -9.71 1.12
CA ASP A 21 10.93 -9.98 -0.29
C ASP A 21 12.26 -9.35 -0.74
N LEU A 22 12.86 -8.46 0.07
CA LEU A 22 14.18 -7.87 -0.20
C LEU A 22 15.30 -8.92 -0.03
N PRO A 23 16.43 -8.75 -0.74
CA PRO A 23 17.68 -9.43 -0.41
C PRO A 23 18.02 -9.27 1.07
N PHE A 24 18.54 -10.34 1.68
CA PHE A 24 18.80 -10.40 3.14
C PHE A 24 19.63 -9.22 3.63
N GLU A 25 20.61 -8.79 2.83
CA GLU A 25 21.54 -7.70 3.13
C GLU A 25 20.85 -6.33 3.18
N LEU A 26 19.69 -6.20 2.55
CA LEU A 26 18.92 -4.94 2.47
C LEU A 26 17.77 -4.90 3.47
N GLN A 27 17.39 -6.01 4.11
CA GLN A 27 16.21 -6.07 4.98
C GLN A 27 16.34 -5.14 6.20
N ASP A 28 17.55 -5.06 6.76
CA ASP A 28 17.90 -4.24 7.93
C ASP A 28 18.51 -2.89 7.55
N SER A 29 18.43 -2.50 6.27
CA SER A 29 18.91 -1.18 5.83
C SER A 29 17.98 -0.05 6.26
N GLU A 30 18.55 1.13 6.52
CA GLU A 30 17.77 2.35 6.78
C GLU A 30 16.89 2.72 5.59
N GLU A 31 17.30 2.34 4.37
CA GLU A 31 16.52 2.48 3.14
C GLU A 31 15.24 1.65 3.22
N ALA A 32 15.33 0.39 3.65
CA ALA A 32 14.17 -0.49 3.81
C ALA A 32 13.22 0.03 4.90
N ASP A 33 13.75 0.53 6.01
CA ASP A 33 12.95 1.16 7.08
C ASP A 33 12.17 2.37 6.56
N ARG A 34 12.88 3.25 5.84
CA ARG A 34 12.28 4.45 5.26
C ARG A 34 11.21 4.07 4.24
N ALA A 35 11.50 3.12 3.35
CA ALA A 35 10.63 2.70 2.25
C ALA A 35 9.39 1.92 2.71
N GLU A 36 9.48 1.08 3.75
CA GLU A 36 8.30 0.39 4.33
C GLU A 36 7.25 1.37 4.87
N GLY A 37 7.70 2.55 5.29
CA GLY A 37 6.85 3.63 5.74
C GLY A 37 6.06 4.34 4.64
N TRP A 38 6.28 4.03 3.35
CA TRP A 38 5.64 4.72 2.23
C TRP A 38 4.65 3.83 1.48
N ILE A 39 3.62 4.48 0.95
CA ILE A 39 2.76 3.92 -0.09
C ILE A 39 2.85 4.86 -1.28
N ILE A 40 3.26 4.31 -2.41
CA ILE A 40 3.41 5.03 -3.67
C ILE A 40 2.16 4.78 -4.50
N VAL A 41 1.61 5.83 -5.09
CA VAL A 41 0.47 5.74 -5.99
C VAL A 41 0.92 6.21 -7.36
N ALA A 42 0.91 5.29 -8.33
CA ALA A 42 1.26 5.55 -9.71
C ALA A 42 0.03 5.43 -10.62
N SER A 43 0.02 6.17 -11.72
CA SER A 43 -0.92 5.96 -12.82
C SER A 43 -0.56 4.71 -13.62
N ASP A 44 -1.45 4.32 -14.52
CA ASP A 44 -1.29 3.12 -15.35
C ASP A 44 -0.08 3.21 -16.31
N ASP A 45 0.39 4.42 -16.62
CA ASP A 45 1.59 4.69 -17.41
C ASP A 45 2.89 4.67 -16.58
N GLY A 46 2.79 4.40 -15.27
CA GLY A 46 3.91 4.40 -14.34
C GLY A 46 4.29 5.78 -13.78
N SER A 47 3.61 6.86 -14.18
CA SER A 47 3.86 8.19 -13.62
C SER A 47 3.44 8.26 -12.15
N LEU A 48 4.24 8.94 -11.32
CA LEU A 48 3.91 9.14 -9.91
C LEU A 48 2.72 10.11 -9.78
N ILE A 49 1.61 9.64 -9.22
CA ILE A 49 0.47 10.49 -8.87
C ILE A 49 0.72 11.14 -7.50
N THR A 50 1.03 10.32 -6.49
CA THR A 50 1.26 10.79 -5.12
C THR A 50 2.00 9.75 -4.28
N CYS A 51 2.57 10.17 -3.16
CA CYS A 51 3.12 9.30 -2.14
C CYS A 51 2.62 9.73 -0.77
N TYR A 52 2.36 8.76 0.11
CA TYR A 52 1.95 9.05 1.47
C TYR A 52 2.64 8.14 2.46
N ARG A 53 2.87 8.68 3.66
CA ARG A 53 3.32 7.87 4.79
C ARG A 53 2.20 6.94 5.22
N ARG A 54 2.52 5.67 5.43
CA ARG A 54 1.59 4.63 5.88
C ARG A 54 0.97 4.99 7.24
N THR A 55 1.74 5.63 8.12
CA THR A 55 1.28 6.16 9.41
C THR A 55 0.16 7.19 9.26
N ASP A 56 0.29 8.10 8.29
CA ASP A 56 -0.68 9.17 8.06
C ASP A 56 -1.91 8.66 7.32
N ALA A 57 -1.73 7.67 6.44
CA ALA A 57 -2.81 7.04 5.72
C ALA A 57 -3.63 6.04 6.54
N TRP A 58 -3.18 5.64 7.73
CA TRP A 58 -3.95 4.73 8.58
C TRP A 58 -5.36 5.27 8.88
N ARG A 59 -5.48 6.58 9.12
CA ARG A 59 -6.79 7.23 9.32
C ARG A 59 -7.69 7.15 8.07
N PHE A 60 -7.10 7.30 6.89
CA PHE A 60 -7.81 7.26 5.61
C PHE A 60 -8.23 5.83 5.23
N VAL A 61 -7.33 4.86 5.38
CA VAL A 61 -7.60 3.43 5.15
C VAL A 61 -8.67 2.91 6.13
N ARG A 62 -8.62 3.33 7.40
CA ARG A 62 -9.64 2.99 8.39
C ARG A 62 -11.00 3.59 8.03
N ARG A 63 -11.03 4.84 7.54
CA ARG A 63 -12.28 5.48 7.08
C ARG A 63 -12.88 4.75 5.87
N LYS A 64 -12.07 4.35 4.89
CA LYS A 64 -12.55 3.56 3.72
C LYS A 64 -13.04 2.16 4.10
N SER A 65 -12.36 1.48 5.04
CA SER A 65 -12.80 0.15 5.51
C SER A 65 -14.08 0.23 6.36
N GLN A 66 -14.29 1.31 7.12
CA GLN A 66 -15.56 1.58 7.80
C GLN A 66 -16.71 1.95 6.85
N MET A 67 -16.40 2.47 5.66
CA MET A 67 -17.39 2.74 4.61
C MET A 67 -17.76 1.50 3.78
N ARG A 68 -17.13 0.35 4.00
CA ARG A 68 -17.63 -0.90 3.38
C ARG A 68 -19.02 -1.18 3.95
N PRO A 69 -20.06 -1.32 3.10
CA PRO A 69 -21.38 -1.70 3.59
C PRO A 69 -21.22 -3.01 4.34
N ARG A 70 -21.56 -3.02 5.64
CA ARG A 70 -21.75 -4.27 6.37
C ARG A 70 -22.69 -5.10 5.53
N ARG A 71 -22.20 -6.19 4.92
CA ARG A 71 -23.05 -7.17 4.24
C ARG A 71 -24.10 -7.57 5.27
N ARG A 72 -25.32 -7.07 5.13
CA ARG A 72 -26.48 -7.60 5.84
C ARG A 72 -26.54 -9.05 5.39
N SER A 73 -26.10 -9.97 6.24
CA SER A 73 -26.42 -11.38 6.08
C SER A 73 -27.93 -11.45 5.99
N ARG A 74 -28.45 -11.69 4.78
CA ARG A 74 -29.83 -12.12 4.61
C ARG A 74 -29.93 -13.46 5.35
N ARG A 75 -30.47 -13.43 6.56
CA ARG A 75 -31.05 -14.63 7.16
C ARG A 75 -32.31 -14.93 6.34
N ILE A 76 -32.30 -16.10 5.72
CA ILE A 76 -33.49 -16.79 5.20
C ILE A 76 -34.24 -17.33 6.40
#